data_AF-A0A2M7IN86-F1
#
_entry.id   AF-A0A2M7IN86-F1
#
_cell.length_a   1.000
_cell.length_b   1.000
_cell.length_c   1.000
_cell.angle_alpha   90.00
_cell.angle_beta   90.00
_cell.angle_gamma   90.00
#
_symmetry.space_group_name_H-M   'P 1'
#
loop_
_entity.id
_entity.type
_entity.pdbx_description
1 polymer ?
#
loop_
_entity_poly.entity_id
_entity_poly.type
_entity_poly.pdbx_seq_one_letter_code
_entity_poly.pdbx_strand_id
1 'polypeptide(L)'
;MQSESSRPLYRGAQIVWYTLYLVETFLIIRFLLKLFSANPGAPFTEFIYTISGVFTWPFVAVFNNDRIINSVLEWTTLLAMVVYWLLATAIIKLFVMSKSVSTHEADVRLTEEENQ
;
A
#
# COMPACT_ATOMS: atom_id res chain seq x y z
N MET A 1 -12.03 -29.93 13.70
CA MET A 1 -10.60 -29.57 13.62
C MET A 1 -10.42 -28.76 12.34
N GLN A 2 -10.37 -27.43 12.42
CA GLN A 2 -10.28 -26.58 11.22
C GLN A 2 -8.82 -26.39 10.81
N SER A 3 -8.58 -26.56 9.51
CA SER A 3 -7.30 -26.71 8.80
C SER A 3 -6.20 -25.71 9.17
N GLU A 4 -5.02 -26.22 9.52
CA GLU A 4 -3.78 -25.46 9.76
C GLU A 4 -3.15 -24.83 8.49
N SER A 5 -3.70 -25.05 7.30
CA SER A 5 -3.08 -24.68 6.01
C SER A 5 -3.28 -23.22 5.56
N SER A 6 -3.97 -22.37 6.32
CA SER A 6 -4.23 -20.95 5.96
C SER A 6 -3.27 -19.93 6.57
N ARG A 7 -2.30 -20.38 7.39
CA ARG A 7 -1.40 -19.50 8.17
C ARG A 7 -0.43 -18.62 7.35
N PRO A 8 0.19 -19.04 6.23
CA PRO A 8 1.20 -18.22 5.55
C PRO A 8 0.60 -17.07 4.71
N LEU A 9 -0.56 -17.30 4.07
CA LEU A 9 -1.23 -16.31 3.21
C LEU A 9 -1.75 -15.11 4.03
N TYR A 10 -2.29 -15.40 5.21
CA TYR A 10 -2.78 -14.38 6.14
C TYR A 10 -1.64 -13.48 6.62
N ARG A 11 -0.46 -14.05 6.89
CA ARG A 11 0.74 -13.28 7.26
C ARG A 11 1.21 -12.35 6.14
N GLY A 12 1.19 -12.81 4.88
CA GLY A 12 1.55 -11.98 3.73
C GLY A 12 0.65 -10.75 3.59
N ALA A 13 -0.68 -10.95 3.62
CA ALA A 13 -1.64 -9.84 3.57
C ALA A 13 -1.49 -8.90 4.78
N GLN A 14 -1.22 -9.44 5.97
CA GLN A 14 -1.00 -8.65 7.18
C GLN A 14 0.24 -7.76 7.08
N ILE A 15 1.35 -8.27 6.52
CA ILE A 15 2.57 -7.46 6.27
C ILE A 15 2.25 -6.32 5.31
N VAL A 16 1.51 -6.57 4.23
CA VAL A 16 1.12 -5.53 3.27
C VAL A 16 0.29 -4.44 3.95
N TRP A 17 -0.68 -4.81 4.79
CA TRP A 17 -1.46 -3.84 5.56
C TRP A 17 -0.61 -3.00 6.50
N TYR A 18 0.32 -3.61 7.25
CA TYR A 18 1.18 -2.86 8.15
C TYR A 18 2.10 -1.89 7.41
N THR A 19 2.68 -2.33 6.28
CA THR A 19 3.49 -1.47 5.43
C THR A 19 2.67 -0.30 4.89
N LEU A 20 1.44 -0.56 4.41
CA LEU A 20 0.55 0.50 3.95
C LEU A 20 0.28 1.52 5.06
N TYR A 21 -0.18 1.07 6.24
CA TYR A 21 -0.48 1.99 7.34
C TYR A 21 0.71 2.80 7.80
N LEU A 22 1.91 2.21 7.80
CA LEU A 22 3.14 2.93 8.11
C LEU A 22 3.42 4.05 7.10
N VAL A 23 3.38 3.73 5.81
CA VAL A 23 3.60 4.71 4.73
C VAL A 23 2.54 5.81 4.77
N GLU A 24 1.26 5.44 4.87
CA GLU A 24 0.14 6.37 4.94
C GLU A 24 0.25 7.30 6.15
N THR A 25 0.67 6.81 7.31
CA THR A 25 0.84 7.65 8.50
C THR A 25 1.85 8.76 8.24
N PHE A 26 3.00 8.46 7.63
CA PHE A 26 3.98 9.49 7.27
C PHE A 26 3.44 10.50 6.24
N LEU A 27 2.70 10.02 5.23
CA LEU A 27 2.12 10.88 4.20
C LEU A 27 0.99 11.77 4.72
N ILE A 28 0.13 11.25 5.61
CA ILE A 28 -0.92 12.01 6.28
C ILE A 28 -0.30 13.10 7.16
N ILE A 29 0.69 12.76 7.99
CA ILE A 29 1.36 13.75 8.84
C ILE A 29 2.03 14.82 7.97
N ARG A 30 2.74 14.42 6.90
CA ARG A 30 3.31 15.36 5.92
C ARG A 30 2.25 16.29 5.34
N PHE A 31 1.15 15.73 4.87
CA PHE A 31 0.05 16.49 4.28
C PHE A 31 -0.53 17.50 5.26
N LEU A 32 -0.79 17.11 6.51
CA LEU A 32 -1.29 18.01 7.55
C LEU A 32 -0.28 19.12 7.88
N LEU A 33 1.01 18.79 8.01
CA LEU A 33 2.05 19.79 8.26
C LEU A 33 2.12 20.84 7.14
N LYS A 34 2.03 20.41 5.88
CA LYS A 34 1.98 21.32 4.72
C LYS A 34 0.70 22.16 4.71
N LEU A 35 -0.45 21.51 4.94
CA LEU A 35 -1.77 22.15 4.96
C LEU A 35 -1.84 23.27 6.02
N PHE A 36 -1.28 23.02 7.20
CA PHE A 36 -1.24 23.99 8.29
C PHE A 36 -0.03 24.93 8.24
N SER A 37 0.75 24.92 7.15
CA SER A 37 1.96 25.75 7.00
C SER A 37 2.92 25.63 8.20
N ALA A 38 3.11 24.41 8.70
CA ALA A 38 4.00 24.12 9.81
C ALA A 38 5.44 24.56 9.49
N ASN A 39 6.16 25.05 10.51
CA ASN A 39 7.53 25.55 10.36
C ASN A 39 8.46 24.45 9.77
N PRO A 40 9.00 24.61 8.55
CA PRO A 40 9.86 23.61 7.92
C PRO A 40 11.23 23.49 8.59
N GLY A 41 11.68 24.49 9.36
CA GLY A 41 12.93 24.44 10.12
C GLY A 41 12.79 23.80 11.51
N ALA A 42 11.58 23.38 11.90
CA ALA A 42 11.40 22.61 13.14
C ALA A 42 11.89 21.16 12.93
N PRO A 43 12.70 20.59 13.86
CA PRO A 43 13.30 19.27 13.66
C PRO A 43 12.30 18.15 13.36
N PHE A 44 11.12 18.18 14.00
CA PHE A 44 10.05 17.21 13.74
C PHE A 44 9.49 17.33 12.32
N THR A 45 9.24 18.55 11.84
CA THR A 45 8.72 18.80 10.50
C THR A 45 9.73 18.36 9.44
N GLU A 46 11.00 18.71 9.62
CA GLU A 46 12.10 18.29 8.76
C GLU A 46 12.23 16.76 8.71
N PHE A 47 12.18 16.10 9.86
CA PHE A 47 12.20 14.63 9.97
C PHE A 47 11.08 13.99 9.15
N ILE A 48 9.84 14.46 9.31
CA ILE A 48 8.70 13.95 8.54
C ILE A 48 8.91 14.19 7.05
N TYR A 49 9.30 15.40 6.63
CA TYR A 49 9.51 15.74 5.23
C TYR A 49 10.61 14.92 4.57
N THR A 50 11.66 14.57 5.32
CA THR A 50 12.79 13.76 4.85
C THR A 50 12.36 12.32 4.59
N ILE A 51 11.73 11.66 5.58
CA ILE A 51 11.31 10.26 5.44
C ILE A 51 10.19 10.13 4.42
N SER A 52 9.16 10.96 4.54
CA SER A 52 8.02 10.94 3.60
C SER A 52 8.42 11.31 2.17
N GLY A 53 9.51 12.08 2.02
CA GLY A 53 10.06 12.49 0.74
C GLY A 53 10.34 11.30 -0.19
N VAL A 54 10.87 10.21 0.35
CA VAL A 54 11.18 8.98 -0.39
C VAL A 54 9.92 8.39 -1.06
N PHE A 55 8.79 8.43 -0.36
CA PHE A 55 7.51 7.90 -0.87
C PHE A 55 6.85 8.85 -1.87
N THR A 56 7.06 10.16 -1.74
CA THR A 56 6.51 11.13 -2.72
C THR A 56 7.37 11.26 -3.98
N TRP A 57 8.66 10.94 -3.90
CA TRP A 57 9.64 11.17 -4.96
C TRP A 57 9.24 10.60 -6.34
N PRO A 58 8.70 9.37 -6.45
CA PRO A 58 8.29 8.82 -7.75
C PRO A 58 7.19 9.61 -8.46
N PHE A 59 6.43 10.42 -7.72
CA PHE A 59 5.25 11.13 -8.22
C PHE A 59 5.49 12.63 -8.48
N VAL A 60 6.68 13.15 -8.15
CA VAL A 60 6.99 14.59 -8.26
C VAL A 60 6.81 15.11 -9.69
N ALA A 61 7.15 14.30 -10.70
CA ALA A 61 7.03 14.66 -12.11
C ALA A 61 5.59 14.59 -12.65
N VAL A 62 4.61 14.08 -11.89
CA VAL A 62 3.22 13.93 -12.35
C VAL A 62 2.51 15.29 -12.46
N PHE A 63 2.86 16.25 -11.60
CA PHE A 63 2.31 17.60 -11.62
C PHE A 63 3.37 18.59 -12.12
N ASN A 64 3.01 19.48 -13.05
CA ASN A 64 3.93 20.50 -13.57
C ASN A 64 4.42 21.46 -12.47
N ASN A 65 5.68 21.90 -12.58
CA ASN A 65 6.40 22.68 -11.56
C ASN A 65 5.70 23.99 -11.12
N ASP A 66 4.89 24.61 -11.98
CA ASP A 66 4.21 25.88 -11.67
C ASP A 66 3.24 25.77 -10.49
N ARG A 67 2.71 24.56 -10.21
CA ARG A 67 1.85 24.30 -9.05
C ARG A 67 2.64 23.95 -7.78
N ILE A 68 3.92 23.59 -7.89
CA ILE A 68 4.71 23.04 -6.78
C ILE A 68 5.42 24.13 -5.97
N ILE A 69 5.79 25.24 -6.62
CA ILE A 69 6.60 26.30 -5.97
C ILE A 69 5.76 27.19 -5.03
N ASN A 70 4.46 27.36 -5.31
CA ASN A 70 3.59 28.32 -4.59
C ASN A 70 2.35 27.70 -3.92
N SER A 71 2.14 26.37 -3.99
CA SER A 71 0.94 25.74 -3.43
C SER A 71 1.17 25.28 -1.99
N VAL A 72 0.33 25.76 -1.08
CA VAL A 72 0.20 25.25 0.29
C VAL A 72 -0.28 23.78 0.29
N LEU A 73 -1.01 23.38 -0.76
CA LEU A 73 -1.54 22.03 -0.92
C LEU A 73 -0.60 21.18 -1.79
N GLU A 74 -0.07 20.10 -1.22
CA GLU A 74 0.79 19.13 -1.94
C GLU A 74 -0.04 18.05 -2.67
N TRP A 75 -0.42 18.34 -3.91
CA TRP A 75 -1.10 17.38 -4.79
C TRP A 75 -0.33 16.07 -4.97
N THR A 76 1.00 16.14 -5.00
CA THR A 76 1.89 14.97 -5.07
C THR A 76 1.69 14.01 -3.91
N THR A 77 1.50 14.53 -2.70
CA THR A 77 1.30 13.72 -1.48
C THR A 77 -0.06 13.03 -1.50
N LEU A 78 -1.12 13.73 -1.92
CA LEU A 78 -2.44 13.13 -2.09
C LEU A 78 -2.43 12.01 -3.14
N LEU A 79 -1.75 12.24 -4.27
CA LEU A 79 -1.61 11.21 -5.30
C LEU A 79 -0.87 9.98 -4.77
N ALA A 80 0.23 10.18 -4.03
CA ALA A 80 0.98 9.09 -3.44
C ALA A 80 0.11 8.22 -2.51
N MET A 81 -0.68 8.85 -1.63
CA MET A 81 -1.60 8.14 -0.72
C MET A 81 -2.60 7.28 -1.50
N VAL A 82 -3.26 7.85 -2.51
CA VAL A 82 -4.24 7.12 -3.33
C VAL A 82 -3.58 5.94 -4.04
N VAL A 83 -2.41 6.16 -4.64
CA VAL A 83 -1.69 5.11 -5.38
C VAL A 83 -1.25 3.99 -4.45
N TYR A 84 -0.69 4.28 -3.28
CA TYR A 84 -0.25 3.25 -2.35
C TYR A 84 -1.42 2.43 -1.80
N TRP A 85 -2.54 3.07 -1.47
CA TRP A 85 -3.76 2.36 -1.08
C TRP A 85 -4.27 1.41 -2.19
N LEU A 86 -4.29 1.87 -3.45
CA LEU A 86 -4.67 1.03 -4.59
C LEU A 86 -3.69 -0.13 -4.82
N LEU A 87 -2.39 0.10 -4.72
CA LEU A 87 -1.37 -0.93 -4.88
C LEU A 87 -1.48 -2.00 -3.79
N ALA A 88 -1.58 -1.59 -2.52
CA ALA A 88 -1.71 -2.52 -1.41
C ALA A 88 -2.97 -3.39 -1.54
N THR A 89 -4.12 -2.77 -1.85
CA THR A 89 -5.37 -3.51 -2.05
C THR A 89 -5.30 -4.47 -3.24
N ALA A 90 -4.66 -4.08 -4.35
CA ALA A 90 -4.43 -4.96 -5.49
C ALA A 90 -3.54 -6.16 -5.13
N ILE A 91 -2.44 -5.93 -4.43
CA ILE A 91 -1.51 -6.97 -3.96
C ILE A 91 -2.24 -7.97 -3.04
N ILE A 92 -3.04 -7.48 -2.09
CA ILE A 92 -3.80 -8.34 -1.17
C ILE A 92 -4.83 -9.18 -1.92
N LYS A 93 -5.57 -8.59 -2.88
CA LYS A 93 -6.54 -9.32 -3.70
C LYS A 93 -5.88 -10.44 -4.50
N LEU A 94 -4.68 -10.20 -5.04
CA LEU A 94 -3.92 -11.22 -5.77
C LEU A 94 -3.56 -12.41 -4.85
N PHE A 95 -3.10 -12.15 -3.63
CA PHE A 95 -2.84 -13.21 -2.65
C PHE A 95 -4.10 -14.04 -2.36
N VAL A 96 -5.23 -13.38 -2.11
CA VAL A 96 -6.48 -14.06 -1.78
C VAL A 96 -7.00 -14.90 -2.96
N MET A 97 -6.94 -14.35 -4.18
CA MET A 97 -7.45 -15.02 -5.38
C MET A 97 -6.58 -16.22 -5.80
N SER A 98 -5.28 -16.21 -5.53
CA SER A 98 -4.39 -17.34 -5.83
C SER A 98 -4.81 -18.66 -5.17
N LYS A 99 -5.68 -18.63 -4.15
CA LYS A 99 -6.20 -19.82 -3.45
C LYS A 99 -7.25 -20.59 -4.26
N SER A 100 -8.02 -19.95 -5.14
CA SER A 100 -9.23 -20.58 -5.74
C SER A 100 -8.95 -21.51 -6.92
N VAL A 101 -7.71 -21.59 -7.41
CA VAL A 101 -7.39 -22.29 -8.67
C VAL A 101 -6.64 -23.62 -8.47
N SER A 102 -6.16 -23.96 -7.25
CA SER A 102 -5.21 -25.10 -7.10
C SER A 102 -5.71 -26.38 -6.42
N THR A 103 -6.99 -26.54 -6.05
CA THR A 103 -7.37 -27.72 -5.23
C THR A 103 -8.74 -28.33 -5.53
N HIS A 104 -9.49 -27.88 -6.54
CA HIS A 104 -10.75 -28.55 -6.90
C HIS A 104 -10.70 -29.42 -8.17
N GLU A 105 -9.61 -29.37 -8.94
CA GLU A 105 -9.52 -30.07 -10.23
C GLU A 105 -8.67 -31.34 -10.20
N ALA A 106 -7.78 -31.50 -9.22
CA ALA A 106 -6.97 -32.72 -9.06
C ALA A 106 -7.72 -33.83 -8.31
N ASP A 107 -8.49 -33.49 -7.25
CA ASP A 107 -9.19 -34.49 -6.44
C ASP A 107 -10.39 -35.13 -7.15
N VAL A 108 -11.04 -34.40 -8.05
CA VAL A 108 -12.22 -34.88 -8.80
C VAL A 108 -11.79 -35.84 -9.93
N ARG A 109 -10.63 -35.61 -10.56
CA ARG A 109 -10.13 -36.49 -11.63
C ARG A 109 -9.63 -37.84 -11.12
N LEU A 110 -9.07 -37.87 -9.90
CA LEU A 110 -8.59 -39.11 -9.27
C LEU A 110 -9.75 -40.03 -8.82
N THR A 111 -10.89 -39.45 -8.41
CA THR A 111 -12.07 -40.23 -8.01
C THR A 111 -12.87 -40.76 -9.21
N GLU A 112 -12.73 -40.16 -10.39
CA GLU A 112 -13.31 -40.65 -11.64
C GLU A 112 -12.50 -41.79 -12.27
N GLU A 113 -11.18 -41.82 -12.08
CA GLU A 113 -10.31 -42.91 -12.54
C GLU A 113 -10.39 -44.16 -11.64
N GLU A 114 -10.63 -44.02 -10.33
CA GLU A 114 -10.80 -45.16 -9.41
C GLU A 114 -12.16 -45.86 -9.52
N ASN A 115 -13.18 -45.21 -10.11
CA ASN A 115 -14.52 -45.75 -10.28
C ASN A 115 -14.79 -46.32 -11.70
N GLN A 116 -13.74 -46.47 -12.51
CA GLN A 116 -13.76 -47.18 -13.80
C GLN A 116 -12.98 -48.49 -13.69
#